data_AF-A0A925KN17-F1
#
_entry.id   AF-A0A925KN17-F1
#
_cell.length_a   1.000
_cell.length_b   1.000
_cell.length_c   1.000
_cell.angle_alpha   90.00
_cell.angle_beta   90.00
_cell.angle_gamma   90.00
#
_symmetry.space_group_name_H-M   'P 1'
#
loop_
_entity.id
_entity.type
_entity.pdbx_description
1 polymer ?
#
loop_
_entity_poly.entity_id
_entity_poly.type
_entity_poly.pdbx_seq_one_letter_code
_entity_poly.pdbx_strand_id
1 'polypeptide(L)'
;MTQPSGTVGAALAGTGAALGVLPLGTLNHFAKDLGIPLELEAAAGNLLSGQIVRVDVGEVNGRVFLNNSSLGLYPRVIRQREITREQLGWGKWPAFVWASLVMPRRYPLLEVCLRVRGTRMRRRTPFIFVGNNEYQIEGFDLGARQRLDGGHLSFYIARDVRRLGLLRLAVRALTRRLRDEKGFRRVVSRRSRH
;
A
#
# COMPACT_ATOMS: atom_id res chain seq x y z
N MET A 1 11.75 -1.10 0.94
CA MET A 1 12.20 0.20 0.40
C MET A 1 11.17 1.23 0.85
N THR A 2 11.47 1.98 1.90
CA THR A 2 10.62 3.06 2.42
C THR A 2 10.71 4.23 1.44
N GLN A 3 9.57 4.74 0.98
CA GLN A 3 9.55 5.93 0.11
C GLN A 3 10.05 7.15 0.91
N PRO A 4 10.79 8.10 0.29
CA PRO A 4 11.34 9.28 0.97
C PRO A 4 10.29 10.06 1.76
N SER A 5 9.06 10.14 1.24
CA SER A 5 7.92 10.80 1.88
C SER A 5 7.57 10.20 3.25
N GLY A 6 7.76 8.88 3.44
CA GLY A 6 7.48 8.22 4.72
C GLY A 6 8.46 8.63 5.83
N THR A 7 9.73 8.83 5.50
CA THR A 7 10.76 9.24 6.46
C THR A 7 10.57 10.71 6.88
N VAL A 8 10.27 11.60 5.93
CA VAL A 8 10.02 13.02 6.24
C VAL A 8 8.69 13.18 6.97
N GLY A 9 7.64 12.47 6.54
CA GLY A 9 6.35 12.46 7.25
C GLY A 9 6.46 11.95 8.69
N ALA A 10 7.36 11.00 8.96
CA ALA A 10 7.66 10.53 10.31
C ALA A 10 8.27 11.64 11.18
N ALA A 11 9.23 12.39 10.64
CA ALA A 11 9.93 13.45 11.37
C ALA A 11 9.04 14.67 11.67
N LEU A 12 8.03 14.93 10.85
CA LEU A 12 7.10 16.05 11.02
C LEU A 12 5.82 15.68 11.78
N ALA A 13 5.59 14.39 12.06
CA ALA A 13 4.40 13.95 12.78
C ALA A 13 4.38 14.56 14.20
N GLY A 14 3.37 15.39 14.49
CA GLY A 14 3.17 16.00 15.80
C GLY A 14 3.93 17.31 16.04
N THR A 15 4.73 17.81 15.09
CA THR A 15 5.49 19.06 15.25
C THR A 15 4.69 20.32 14.89
N GLY A 16 3.52 20.17 14.27
CA GLY A 16 2.69 21.27 13.77
C GLY A 16 3.16 21.86 12.44
N ALA A 17 4.34 21.46 11.94
CA ALA A 17 4.83 21.88 10.63
C ALA A 17 4.05 21.21 9.48
N ALA A 18 3.83 21.95 8.40
CA ALA A 18 3.22 21.43 7.18
C ALA A 18 4.26 20.72 6.30
N LEU A 19 3.88 19.57 5.72
CA LEU A 19 4.69 18.83 4.75
C LEU A 19 4.26 19.19 3.32
N GLY A 20 5.16 19.82 2.57
CA GLY A 20 5.02 19.97 1.11
C GLY A 20 5.39 18.70 0.37
N VAL A 21 4.63 18.34 -0.67
CA VAL A 21 4.87 17.12 -1.47
C VAL A 21 5.01 17.49 -2.95
N LEU A 22 6.12 17.08 -3.57
CA LEU A 22 6.33 17.21 -5.02
C LEU A 22 6.34 15.81 -5.68
N PRO A 23 5.67 15.64 -6.84
CA PRO A 23 5.46 14.36 -7.52
C PRO A 23 6.68 13.92 -8.36
N LEU A 24 7.87 13.82 -7.74
CA LEU A 24 9.12 13.48 -8.45
C LEU A 24 9.33 11.96 -8.68
N GLY A 25 8.42 11.12 -8.18
CA GLY A 25 8.51 9.66 -8.27
C GLY A 25 7.70 9.07 -9.43
N THR A 26 7.90 7.79 -9.73
CA THR A 26 7.24 7.17 -10.90
C THR A 26 5.78 6.73 -10.66
N LEU A 27 5.25 6.83 -9.43
CA LEU A 27 3.88 6.40 -9.10
C LEU A 27 3.09 7.46 -8.36
N ASN A 28 3.78 8.32 -7.58
CA ASN A 28 3.22 9.50 -6.91
C ASN A 28 1.91 9.25 -6.16
N HIS A 29 1.72 8.03 -5.61
CA HIS A 29 0.47 7.63 -4.99
C HIS A 29 0.02 8.59 -3.89
N PHE A 30 0.95 9.07 -3.05
CA PHE A 30 0.61 10.02 -2.00
C PHE A 30 0.18 11.39 -2.55
N ALA A 31 0.86 11.91 -3.58
CA ALA A 31 0.47 13.15 -4.25
C ALA A 31 -0.90 13.01 -4.92
N LYS A 32 -1.18 11.87 -5.57
CA LYS A 32 -2.49 11.57 -6.16
C LYS A 32 -3.59 11.50 -5.11
N ASP A 33 -3.34 10.81 -3.99
CA ASP A 33 -4.31 10.71 -2.89
C ASP A 33 -4.60 12.09 -2.27
N LEU A 34 -3.64 13.02 -2.32
CA LEU A 34 -3.80 14.42 -1.88
C LEU A 34 -4.41 15.34 -2.96
N GLY A 35 -4.68 14.83 -4.16
CA GLY A 35 -5.15 15.64 -5.29
C GLY A 35 -4.11 16.63 -5.82
N ILE A 36 -2.83 16.45 -5.51
CA ILE A 36 -1.75 17.32 -5.98
C ILE A 36 -1.54 17.09 -7.48
N PRO A 37 -1.44 18.16 -8.30
CA PRO A 37 -1.11 18.05 -9.72
C PRO A 37 0.17 17.22 -9.94
N LEU A 38 0.21 16.44 -11.01
CA LEU A 38 1.37 15.60 -11.31
C LEU A 38 2.45 16.32 -12.13
N GLU A 39 2.07 17.39 -12.81
CA GLU A 39 3.01 18.29 -13.47
C GLU A 39 3.73 19.13 -12.42
N LEU A 40 5.05 19.28 -12.57
CA LEU A 40 5.92 19.73 -11.50
C LEU A 40 5.69 21.21 -11.17
N GLU A 41 5.49 22.02 -12.19
CA GLU A 41 5.22 23.45 -12.12
C GLU A 41 3.89 23.70 -11.40
N ALA A 42 2.81 23.02 -11.79
CA ALA A 42 1.55 23.08 -11.08
C ALA A 42 1.64 22.56 -9.64
N ALA A 43 2.42 21.50 -9.38
CA ALA A 43 2.64 20.99 -8.03
C ALA A 43 3.40 22.00 -7.15
N ALA A 44 4.40 22.69 -7.72
CA ALA A 44 5.12 23.75 -7.04
C ALA A 44 4.22 24.96 -6.75
N GLY A 45 3.37 25.35 -7.71
CA GLY A 45 2.34 26.36 -7.50
C GLY A 45 1.39 25.99 -6.36
N ASN A 46 0.98 24.72 -6.28
CA ASN A 46 0.13 24.21 -5.20
C ASN A 46 0.79 24.27 -3.81
N LEU A 47 2.13 24.30 -3.70
CA LEU A 47 2.78 24.51 -2.40
C LEU A 47 2.54 25.93 -1.85
N LEU A 48 2.34 26.91 -2.73
CA LEU A 48 2.18 28.32 -2.36
C LEU A 48 0.71 28.70 -2.14
N SER A 49 -0.20 28.14 -2.95
CA SER A 49 -1.63 28.49 -2.94
C SER A 49 -2.55 27.40 -2.43
N GLY A 50 -2.02 26.20 -2.18
CA GLY A 50 -2.80 25.03 -1.80
C GLY A 50 -3.32 25.10 -0.36
N GLN A 51 -4.22 24.18 -0.05
CA GLN A 51 -4.80 24.07 1.29
C GLN A 51 -4.02 23.06 2.14
N ILE A 52 -3.81 23.42 3.41
CA ILE A 52 -3.26 22.48 4.39
C ILE A 52 -4.38 21.51 4.80
N VAL A 53 -4.14 20.22 4.58
CA VAL A 53 -5.04 19.15 5.01
C VAL A 53 -4.39 18.31 6.10
N ARG A 54 -5.21 17.81 7.03
CA ARG A 54 -4.75 16.84 8.02
C ARG A 54 -4.77 15.44 7.40
N VAL A 55 -3.69 14.70 7.61
CA VAL A 55 -3.56 13.31 7.19
C VAL A 55 -3.19 12.45 8.38
N ASP A 56 -3.76 11.26 8.45
CA ASP A 56 -3.35 10.27 9.42
C ASP A 56 -1.96 9.73 9.06
N VAL A 57 -1.27 9.25 10.08
CA VAL A 57 -0.06 8.46 9.95
C VAL A 57 -0.27 7.10 10.61
N GLY A 58 0.21 6.04 9.96
CA GLY A 58 0.31 4.72 10.57
C GLY A 58 1.65 4.58 11.28
N GLU A 59 1.72 3.71 12.30
CA GLU A 59 2.96 3.36 12.96
C GLU A 59 3.06 1.84 13.07
N VAL A 60 4.24 1.28 12.79
CA VAL A 60 4.55 -0.14 12.96
C VAL A 60 5.93 -0.28 13.59
N ASN A 61 6.01 -0.94 14.74
CA ASN A 61 7.27 -1.14 15.49
C ASN A 61 8.08 0.16 15.69
N GLY A 62 7.43 1.27 16.08
CA GLY A 62 8.09 2.56 16.26
C GLY A 62 8.42 3.31 14.95
N ARG A 63 8.02 2.77 13.79
CA ARG A 63 8.28 3.38 12.48
C ARG A 63 6.99 3.89 11.87
N VAL A 64 6.94 5.19 11.62
CA VAL A 64 5.81 5.85 10.98
C VAL A 64 5.78 5.56 9.48
N PHE A 65 4.58 5.38 8.92
CA PHE A 65 4.34 5.24 7.49
C PHE A 65 3.09 6.02 7.07
N LEU A 66 3.14 6.65 5.88
CA LEU A 66 2.02 7.43 5.35
C LEU A 66 1.02 6.60 4.54
N ASN A 67 1.50 5.59 3.81
CA ASN A 67 0.70 4.88 2.81
C ASN A 67 0.34 3.49 3.30
N ASN A 68 1.30 2.57 3.25
CA ASN A 68 1.11 1.21 3.70
C ASN A 68 2.40 0.62 4.25
N SER A 69 2.23 -0.44 5.02
CA SER A 69 3.28 -1.36 5.42
C SER A 69 2.87 -2.77 5.01
N SER A 70 3.78 -3.52 4.41
CA SER A 70 3.47 -4.86 3.89
C SER A 70 4.58 -5.85 4.22
N LEU A 71 4.18 -7.10 4.46
CA LEU A 71 5.09 -8.22 4.74
C LEU A 71 4.79 -9.38 3.80
N GLY A 72 5.81 -10.17 3.48
CA GLY A 72 5.69 -11.39 2.69
C GLY A 72 5.90 -11.17 1.20
N LEU A 73 5.01 -11.72 0.38
CA LEU A 73 5.17 -11.80 -1.07
C LEU A 73 5.27 -10.43 -1.75
N TYR A 74 4.46 -9.45 -1.33
CA TYR A 74 4.31 -8.17 -2.03
C TYR A 74 5.63 -7.37 -2.13
N PRO A 75 6.39 -7.12 -1.04
CA PRO A 75 7.71 -6.49 -1.14
C PRO A 75 8.71 -7.24 -2.04
N ARG A 76 8.63 -8.58 -2.06
CA ARG A 76 9.53 -9.41 -2.88
C ARG A 76 9.19 -9.31 -4.36
N VAL A 77 7.89 -9.26 -4.72
CA VAL A 77 7.45 -9.06 -6.11
C VAL A 77 7.89 -7.69 -6.62
N ILE A 78 7.74 -6.65 -5.80
CA ILE A 78 8.19 -5.30 -6.17
C ILE A 78 9.70 -5.28 -6.40
N ARG A 79 10.48 -5.85 -5.48
CA ARG A 79 11.95 -5.92 -5.63
C ARG A 79 12.36 -6.69 -6.88
N GLN A 80 11.72 -7.82 -7.16
CA GLN A 80 12.00 -8.61 -8.35
C GLN A 80 11.67 -7.83 -9.64
N ARG A 81 10.54 -7.12 -9.66
CA ARG A 81 10.16 -6.25 -10.77
C ARG A 81 11.19 -5.15 -11.01
N GLU A 82 11.70 -4.51 -9.97
CA GLU A 82 12.75 -3.48 -10.08
C GLU A 82 14.02 -4.06 -10.72
N ILE A 83 14.50 -5.21 -10.23
CA ILE A 83 15.65 -5.94 -10.80
C ILE A 83 15.41 -6.28 -12.27
N THR A 84 14.24 -6.83 -12.61
CA THR A 84 13.89 -7.17 -13.99
C THR A 84 13.83 -5.93 -14.89
N ARG A 85 13.38 -4.79 -14.37
CA ARG A 85 13.34 -3.54 -15.12
C ARG A 85 14.74 -2.99 -15.40
N GLU A 86 15.61 -3.04 -14.39
CA GLU A 86 17.00 -2.58 -14.49
C GLU A 86 17.83 -3.47 -15.43
N GLN A 87 17.59 -4.79 -15.41
CA GLN A 87 18.38 -5.75 -16.19
C GLN A 87 17.87 -5.93 -17.64
N LEU A 88 16.56 -5.87 -17.87
CA LEU A 88 15.97 -6.21 -19.18
C LEU A 88 15.43 -4.99 -19.94
N GLY A 89 15.40 -3.80 -19.33
CA GLY A 89 14.84 -2.60 -19.96
C GLY A 89 13.34 -2.67 -20.25
N TRP A 90 12.63 -3.67 -19.71
CA TRP A 90 11.21 -3.90 -20.00
C TRP A 90 10.30 -2.84 -19.40
N GLY A 91 9.19 -2.58 -20.09
CA GLY A 91 8.10 -1.76 -19.56
C GLY A 91 7.55 -2.30 -18.23
N LYS A 92 6.92 -1.42 -17.44
CA LYS A 92 6.45 -1.72 -16.07
C LYS A 92 5.51 -2.92 -15.96
N TRP A 93 4.62 -3.12 -16.95
CA TRP A 93 3.62 -4.19 -16.96
C TRP A 93 4.21 -5.55 -17.34
N PRO A 94 4.99 -5.66 -18.44
CA PRO A 94 5.73 -6.89 -18.76
C PRO A 94 6.65 -7.37 -17.63
N ALA A 95 7.39 -6.46 -17.00
CA ALA A 95 8.27 -6.79 -15.87
C ALA A 95 7.51 -7.31 -14.65
N PHE A 96 6.32 -6.75 -14.38
CA PHE A 96 5.47 -7.20 -13.26
C PHE A 96 4.86 -8.59 -13.51
N VAL A 97 4.42 -8.86 -14.74
CA VAL A 97 3.89 -10.17 -15.13
C VAL A 97 5.00 -11.23 -15.04
N TRP A 98 6.18 -10.93 -15.58
CA TRP A 98 7.33 -11.84 -15.53
C TRP A 98 7.80 -12.13 -14.10
N ALA A 99 7.94 -11.09 -13.27
CA ALA A 99 8.30 -11.26 -11.86
C ALA A 99 7.28 -12.13 -11.11
N SER A 100 6.00 -12.04 -11.46
CA SER A 100 4.94 -12.86 -10.89
C SER A 100 5.03 -14.34 -11.32
N LEU A 101 5.52 -14.60 -12.53
CA LEU A 101 5.68 -15.95 -13.10
C LEU A 101 6.96 -16.65 -12.60
N VAL A 102 8.10 -15.95 -12.64
CA VAL A 102 9.46 -16.51 -12.39
C VAL A 102 9.79 -16.73 -10.93
N MET A 103 9.00 -16.20 -10.00
CA MET A 103 9.20 -16.45 -8.57
C MET A 103 9.22 -17.96 -8.22
N PRO A 104 9.67 -18.39 -7.03
CA PRO A 104 9.76 -19.81 -6.64
C PRO A 104 8.40 -20.50 -6.40
N ARG A 105 8.25 -21.79 -6.76
CA ARG A 105 6.97 -22.55 -6.68
C ARG A 105 6.42 -22.71 -5.26
N ARG A 106 7.28 -22.75 -4.25
CA ARG A 106 6.90 -22.73 -2.82
C ARG A 106 7.28 -21.39 -2.21
N TYR A 107 6.29 -20.64 -1.75
CA TYR A 107 6.53 -19.47 -0.93
C TYR A 107 6.45 -19.86 0.55
N PRO A 108 7.36 -19.37 1.39
CA PRO A 108 7.20 -19.54 2.83
C PRO A 108 5.93 -18.77 3.26
N LEU A 109 4.94 -19.50 3.75
CA LEU A 109 3.77 -18.90 4.38
C LEU A 109 4.24 -18.23 5.67
N LEU A 110 3.86 -16.97 5.86
CA LEU A 110 4.07 -16.26 7.10
C LEU A 110 3.00 -16.69 8.10
N GLU A 111 3.42 -17.10 9.29
CA GLU A 111 2.52 -17.31 10.41
C GLU A 111 2.39 -16.00 11.18
N VAL A 112 1.24 -15.34 11.00
CA VAL A 112 0.97 -14.01 11.56
C VAL A 112 -0.07 -14.13 12.66
N CYS A 113 0.25 -13.58 13.83
CA CYS A 113 -0.72 -13.37 14.91
C CYS A 113 -1.19 -11.92 14.87
N LEU A 114 -2.47 -11.70 14.59
CA LEU A 114 -3.08 -10.38 14.56
C LEU A 114 -3.86 -10.16 15.84
N ARG A 115 -3.54 -9.10 16.56
CA ARG A 115 -4.34 -8.64 17.69
C ARG A 115 -5.05 -7.35 17.30
N VAL A 116 -6.36 -7.41 17.12
CA VAL A 116 -7.18 -6.25 16.78
C VAL A 116 -8.31 -6.15 17.79
N ARG A 117 -8.41 -5.01 18.49
CA ARG A 117 -9.47 -4.73 19.48
C ARG A 117 -9.68 -5.87 20.49
N GLY A 118 -8.59 -6.40 21.03
CA GLY A 118 -8.62 -7.51 22.00
C GLY A 118 -8.76 -8.90 21.36
N THR A 119 -9.27 -9.02 20.13
CA THR A 119 -9.36 -10.29 19.41
C THR A 119 -7.99 -10.71 18.88
N ARG A 120 -7.54 -11.92 19.20
CA ARG A 120 -6.35 -12.55 18.61
C ARG A 120 -6.76 -13.49 17.48
N MET A 121 -6.07 -13.39 16.35
CA MET A 121 -6.29 -14.25 15.19
C MET A 121 -4.95 -14.69 14.61
N ARG A 122 -4.66 -15.99 14.67
CA ARG A 122 -3.49 -16.58 14.00
C ARG A 122 -3.85 -16.97 12.57
N ARG A 123 -3.01 -16.60 11.60
CA ARG A 123 -3.21 -16.91 10.18
C ARG A 123 -1.90 -17.26 9.50
N ARG A 124 -1.96 -18.26 8.62
CA ARG A 124 -0.92 -18.50 7.63
C ARG A 124 -1.29 -17.76 6.36
N THR A 125 -0.36 -16.98 5.83
CA THR A 125 -0.62 -16.16 4.65
C THR A 125 0.66 -15.91 3.85
N PRO A 126 0.60 -15.89 2.51
CA PRO A 126 1.76 -15.51 1.71
C PRO A 126 2.10 -14.02 1.82
N PHE A 127 1.13 -13.15 2.19
CA PHE A 127 1.37 -11.74 2.41
C PHE A 127 0.34 -11.10 3.32
N ILE A 128 0.76 -10.04 3.99
CA ILE A 128 -0.13 -9.11 4.69
C ILE A 128 0.17 -7.70 4.20
N PHE A 129 -0.90 -6.95 3.92
CA PHE A 129 -0.84 -5.54 3.58
C PHE A 129 -1.61 -4.76 4.64
N VAL A 130 -0.97 -3.76 5.22
CA VAL A 130 -1.55 -2.86 6.22
C VAL A 130 -1.58 -1.47 5.60
N GLY A 131 -2.79 -0.99 5.27
CA GLY A 131 -3.00 0.35 4.74
C GLY A 131 -3.28 1.35 5.85
N ASN A 132 -2.70 2.54 5.73
CA ASN A 132 -3.12 3.73 6.47
C ASN A 132 -4.29 4.35 5.71
N ASN A 133 -5.48 4.27 6.32
CA ASN A 133 -6.79 4.40 5.70
C ASN A 133 -7.16 3.28 4.73
N GLU A 134 -8.39 3.34 4.21
CA GLU A 134 -8.93 2.31 3.35
C GLU A 134 -8.46 2.50 1.90
N TYR A 135 -7.89 1.42 1.36
CA TYR A 135 -7.53 1.32 -0.04
C TYR A 135 -8.69 0.74 -0.84
N GLN A 136 -8.92 1.33 -2.00
CA GLN A 136 -9.79 0.76 -3.01
C GLN A 136 -9.15 -0.52 -3.54
N ILE A 137 -9.82 -1.66 -3.36
CA ILE A 137 -9.31 -2.99 -3.72
C ILE A 137 -9.92 -3.55 -5.00
N GLU A 138 -10.76 -2.78 -5.69
CA GLU A 138 -11.47 -3.19 -6.89
C GLU A 138 -11.55 -2.07 -7.93
N GLY A 139 -11.42 -2.44 -9.21
CA GLY A 139 -11.68 -1.56 -10.33
C GLY A 139 -10.50 -0.69 -10.78
N PHE A 140 -10.81 0.35 -11.55
CA PHE A 140 -9.80 1.24 -12.14
C PHE A 140 -8.99 2.02 -11.10
N ASP A 141 -9.58 2.30 -9.94
CA ASP A 141 -8.93 3.01 -8.84
C ASP A 141 -8.23 2.05 -7.85
N LEU A 142 -7.91 0.82 -8.28
CA LEU A 142 -7.21 -0.15 -7.45
C LEU A 142 -5.93 0.45 -6.86
N GLY A 143 -5.84 0.49 -5.54
CA GLY A 143 -4.71 1.05 -4.81
C GLY A 143 -4.79 2.56 -4.52
N ALA A 144 -5.88 3.24 -4.90
CA ALA A 144 -6.18 4.61 -4.47
C ALA A 144 -6.83 4.64 -3.09
N ARG A 145 -6.71 5.76 -2.37
CA ARG A 145 -7.43 6.01 -1.12
C ARG A 145 -8.45 7.12 -1.31
N GLN A 146 -9.68 6.90 -0.87
CA GLN A 146 -10.72 7.93 -0.91
C GLN A 146 -10.59 8.94 0.24
N ARG A 147 -9.97 8.54 1.35
CA ARG A 147 -9.77 9.37 2.54
C ARG A 147 -8.40 9.14 3.14
N LEU A 148 -7.80 10.21 3.65
CA LEU A 148 -6.50 10.21 4.34
C LEU A 148 -6.62 10.53 5.83
N ASP A 149 -7.83 10.82 6.33
CA ASP A 149 -8.13 11.32 7.68
C ASP A 149 -9.14 10.43 8.44
N GLY A 150 -9.37 9.21 7.96
CA GLY A 150 -10.40 8.31 8.49
C GLY A 150 -10.09 7.76 9.88
N GLY A 151 -8.84 7.85 10.34
CA GLY A 151 -8.38 7.33 11.62
C GLY A 151 -8.37 5.79 11.65
N HIS A 152 -8.18 5.17 10.49
CA HIS A 152 -8.36 3.73 10.30
C HIS A 152 -7.09 3.04 9.78
N LEU A 153 -6.74 1.89 10.36
CA LEU A 153 -5.79 0.96 9.76
C LEU A 153 -6.55 -0.21 9.12
N SER A 154 -6.29 -0.43 7.84
CA SER A 154 -6.90 -1.49 7.05
C SER A 154 -5.94 -2.65 6.89
N PHE A 155 -6.38 -3.85 7.25
CA PHE A 155 -5.60 -5.08 7.09
C PHE A 155 -6.18 -5.89 5.94
N TYR A 156 -5.31 -6.28 5.02
CA TYR A 156 -5.65 -7.09 3.87
C TYR A 156 -4.75 -8.32 3.87
N ILE A 157 -5.39 -9.48 3.99
CA ILE A 157 -4.73 -10.77 4.19
C ILE A 157 -5.30 -11.74 3.17
N ALA A 158 -4.42 -12.36 2.41
CA ALA A 158 -4.79 -13.44 1.51
C ALA A 158 -4.87 -14.76 2.27
N ARG A 159 -5.95 -15.54 2.10
CA ARG A 159 -6.10 -16.85 2.74
C ARG A 159 -5.47 -17.94 1.88
N ASP A 160 -4.51 -18.69 2.43
CA ASP A 160 -3.89 -19.93 1.90
C ASP A 160 -3.92 -20.11 0.37
N VAL A 161 -3.54 -19.06 -0.35
CA VAL A 161 -3.61 -19.06 -1.81
C VAL A 161 -2.30 -19.57 -2.38
N ARG A 162 -2.41 -20.68 -3.13
CA ARG A 162 -1.38 -21.12 -4.07
C ARG A 162 -1.17 -20.05 -5.15
N ARG A 163 -0.08 -20.16 -5.92
CA ARG A 163 0.26 -19.23 -7.03
C ARG A 163 -0.90 -18.89 -7.96
N LEU A 164 -1.63 -19.91 -8.41
CA LEU A 164 -2.81 -19.73 -9.26
C LEU A 164 -3.93 -18.96 -8.56
N GLY A 165 -4.09 -19.17 -7.24
CA GLY A 165 -5.02 -18.40 -6.42
C GLY A 165 -4.64 -16.92 -6.33
N LEU A 166 -3.34 -16.61 -6.20
CA LEU A 166 -2.85 -15.23 -6.22
C LEU A 166 -3.03 -14.55 -7.58
N LEU A 167 -2.72 -15.25 -8.67
CA LEU A 167 -2.97 -14.76 -10.03
C LEU A 167 -4.48 -14.53 -10.25
N ARG A 168 -5.33 -15.46 -9.80
CA ARG A 168 -6.78 -15.32 -9.88
C ARG A 168 -7.28 -14.11 -9.08
N LEU A 169 -6.76 -13.89 -7.88
CA LEU A 169 -7.07 -12.71 -7.08
C LEU A 169 -6.66 -11.41 -7.79
N ALA A 170 -5.47 -11.36 -8.39
CA ALA A 170 -5.00 -10.20 -9.14
C ALA A 170 -5.89 -9.89 -10.36
N VAL A 171 -6.22 -10.91 -11.16
CA VAL A 171 -7.13 -10.76 -12.32
C VAL A 171 -8.54 -10.32 -11.85
N ARG A 172 -9.02 -10.83 -10.72
CA ARG A 172 -10.33 -10.45 -10.19
C ARG A 172 -10.37 -9.04 -9.59
N ALA A 173 -9.25 -8.58 -9.01
CA ALA A 173 -9.10 -7.20 -8.55
C ALA A 173 -9.28 -6.21 -9.71
N LEU A 174 -8.69 -6.55 -10.86
CA LEU A 174 -8.80 -5.77 -12.09
C LEU A 174 -10.21 -5.84 -12.70
N THR A 175 -10.89 -6.99 -12.60
CA THR A 175 -12.23 -7.19 -13.19
C THR A 175 -13.40 -6.83 -12.26
N ARG A 176 -13.17 -6.15 -11.13
CA ARG A 176 -14.21 -5.73 -10.14
C ARG A 176 -15.02 -6.89 -9.53
N ARG A 177 -14.44 -8.09 -9.42
CA ARG A 177 -15.14 -9.31 -8.93
C ARG A 177 -14.58 -9.88 -7.62
N LEU A 178 -14.00 -9.04 -6.74
CA LEU A 178 -13.41 -9.50 -5.47
C LEU A 178 -14.44 -9.65 -4.32
N ARG A 179 -15.63 -9.04 -4.43
CA ARG A 179 -16.70 -9.13 -3.42
C ARG A 179 -17.15 -10.55 -3.05
N ASP A 180 -16.99 -11.53 -3.94
CA ASP A 180 -17.59 -12.87 -3.79
C ASP A 180 -16.66 -13.98 -3.26
N GLU A 181 -15.39 -13.70 -2.96
CA GLU A 181 -14.50 -14.74 -2.42
C GLU A 181 -14.08 -14.53 -0.96
N LYS A 182 -14.21 -15.62 -0.20
CA LYS A 182 -13.64 -15.87 1.13
C LYS A 182 -12.09 -15.78 1.17
N GLY A 183 -11.43 -15.15 0.21
CA GLY A 183 -9.96 -15.07 0.08
C GLY A 183 -9.32 -13.85 0.72
N PHE A 184 -10.09 -12.77 0.92
CA PHE A 184 -9.64 -11.52 1.53
C PHE A 184 -10.39 -11.29 2.85
N ARG A 185 -9.70 -10.93 3.92
CA ARG A 185 -10.36 -10.44 5.14
C ARG A 185 -9.92 -9.01 5.37
N ARG A 186 -10.84 -8.07 5.12
CA ARG A 186 -10.70 -6.68 5.55
C ARG A 186 -10.94 -6.64 7.05
N VAL A 187 -9.95 -6.16 7.80
CA VAL A 187 -10.15 -5.76 9.19
C VAL A 187 -9.82 -4.28 9.28
N VAL A 188 -10.73 -3.49 9.83
CA VAL A 188 -10.53 -2.06 10.03
C VAL A 188 -10.46 -1.82 11.54
N SER A 189 -9.33 -1.31 12.02
CA SER A 189 -9.24 -0.78 13.38
C SER A 189 -9.31 0.74 13.34
N ARG A 190 -10.05 1.34 14.28
CA ARG A 190 -10.08 2.79 14.49
C ARG A 190 -9.13 3.11 15.64
N ARG A 191 -8.28 4.13 15.51
CA ARG A 191 -7.50 4.63 16.64
C ARG A 191 -8.47 5.27 17.64
N SER A 192 -8.41 4.88 18.91
CA SER A 192 -9.04 5.65 19.98
C SER A 192 -8.23 6.93 20.10
N ARG A 193 -8.85 8.10 19.90
CA ARG A 193 -8.21 9.38 20.22
C ARG A 193 -8.09 9.41 21.75
N HIS A 194 -6.86 9.44 22.25
CA HIS A 194 -6.53 10.00 23.54
C HIS A 194 -5.84 11.33 23.26
#